data_AF-A0A8J6QCQ8-F1
#
_entry.id   AF-A0A8J6QCQ8-F1
#
_cell.length_a   1.000
_cell.length_b   1.000
_cell.length_c   1.000
_cell.angle_alpha   90.00
_cell.angle_beta   90.00
_cell.angle_gamma   90.00
#
_symmetry.space_group_name_H-M   'P 1'
#
loop_
_entity.id
_entity.type
_entity.pdbx_description
1 polymer ?
#
loop_
_entity_poly.entity_id
_entity_poly.type
_entity_poly.pdbx_seq_one_letter_code
_entity_poly.pdbx_strand_id
1 'polypeptide(L)'
;MVHRLSALISIAAMGISLPLASLSAPAQAAQNTCPTPVLGRYAVMGMGVQSGSGRNTPTAHVLEERWLTGGKLQGTLVERVGRSERQATYTGVARMGPSCVLQLERKLPWGTERSEAVLDGKGRPLYSLNRNAGSVITSRWLPMAPGSCQVADLNGLVLSSQVGLSWRNGGWSPNAVVQREQWSDGRVSGVALSSYSGMGETAGYSGELKLDPNSCWGTLNERDALGVSYRYRTLLVKGRSGARGYYYLQSDLDDLTAGWLVRD
;
A
#
# COMPACT_ATOMS: atom_id res chain seq x y z
N MET A 1 74.15 18.77 40.09
CA MET A 1 75.15 19.38 39.19
C MET A 1 75.24 18.54 37.92
N VAL A 2 75.27 19.18 36.74
CA VAL A 2 75.55 18.64 35.38
C VAL A 2 74.41 17.80 34.75
N HIS A 3 73.52 18.39 33.93
CA HIS A 3 73.55 18.52 32.45
C HIS A 3 73.45 17.18 31.69
N ARG A 4 72.25 16.83 31.19
CA ARG A 4 71.69 17.06 29.81
C ARG A 4 72.19 16.04 28.77
N LEU A 5 71.25 15.33 28.13
CA LEU A 5 71.15 15.01 26.68
C LEU A 5 69.98 13.99 26.52
N SER A 6 68.76 14.41 26.18
CA SER A 6 68.24 14.72 24.83
C SER A 6 68.31 13.53 23.85
N ALA A 7 67.18 12.83 23.68
CA ALA A 7 66.80 12.21 22.42
C ALA A 7 65.28 12.33 22.26
N LEU A 8 64.87 13.25 21.37
CA LEU A 8 63.51 13.43 20.90
C LEU A 8 63.16 12.30 19.93
N ILE A 9 62.01 11.65 20.12
CA ILE A 9 61.34 10.90 19.06
C ILE A 9 60.07 11.67 18.71
N SER A 10 60.10 12.31 17.54
CA SER A 10 58.96 13.00 16.93
C SER A 10 57.92 11.97 16.49
N ILE A 11 56.77 11.92 17.16
CA ILE A 11 55.57 11.26 16.62
C ILE A 11 54.83 12.31 15.80
N ALA A 12 54.91 12.19 14.48
CA ALA A 12 54.12 12.97 13.55
C ALA A 12 52.64 12.58 13.71
N ALA A 13 51.84 13.48 14.27
CA ALA A 13 50.40 13.37 14.26
C ALA A 13 49.90 13.68 12.83
N MET A 14 49.66 12.64 12.03
CA MET A 14 48.88 12.77 10.80
C MET A 14 47.42 13.03 11.18
N GLY A 15 47.02 14.29 11.17
CA GLY A 15 45.62 14.70 11.21
C GLY A 15 44.94 14.29 9.92
N ILE A 16 44.13 13.23 9.98
CA ILE A 16 43.21 12.85 8.90
C ILE A 16 42.03 13.81 8.98
N SER A 17 42.14 14.94 8.29
CA SER A 17 41.02 15.83 8.01
C SER A 17 40.10 15.16 6.99
N LEU A 18 39.06 14.46 7.45
CA LEU A 18 37.96 14.02 6.59
C LEU A 18 37.15 15.25 6.15
N PRO A 19 37.01 15.55 4.85
CA PRO A 19 36.08 16.55 4.40
C PRO A 19 34.69 15.95 4.51
N LEU A 20 33.95 16.34 5.55
CA LEU A 20 32.49 16.22 5.57
C LEU A 20 31.95 17.18 4.51
N ALA A 21 31.96 16.74 3.24
CA ALA A 21 31.16 17.34 2.19
C ALA A 21 29.69 17.07 2.55
N SER A 22 29.09 18.01 3.27
CA SER A 22 27.66 18.08 3.49
C SER A 22 26.98 18.25 2.13
N LEU A 23 26.59 17.13 1.52
CA LEU A 23 25.59 17.08 0.46
C LEU A 23 24.22 17.37 1.09
N SER A 24 24.07 18.57 1.64
CA SER A 24 22.76 19.13 1.95
C SER A 24 22.16 19.52 0.61
N ALA A 25 21.37 18.61 0.01
CA ALA A 25 20.46 19.01 -1.05
C ALA A 25 19.70 20.26 -0.57
N PRO A 26 19.59 21.33 -1.39
CA PRO A 26 18.87 22.52 -0.96
C PRO A 26 17.45 22.10 -0.57
N ALA A 27 17.09 22.31 0.69
CA ALA A 27 15.73 22.16 1.15
C ALA A 27 14.87 23.04 0.24
N GLN A 28 14.05 22.43 -0.63
CA GLN A 28 13.16 23.20 -1.48
C GLN A 28 12.34 24.12 -0.58
N ALA A 29 12.34 25.42 -0.91
CA ALA A 29 11.60 26.42 -0.17
C ALA A 29 10.17 25.91 0.04
N ALA A 30 9.71 25.91 1.30
CA ALA A 30 8.34 25.54 1.64
C ALA A 30 7.39 26.36 0.76
N GLN A 31 6.57 25.67 -0.04
CA GLN A 31 5.57 26.36 -0.85
C GLN A 31 4.64 27.12 0.09
N ASN A 32 4.55 28.45 -0.08
CA ASN A 32 3.74 29.33 0.77
C ASN A 32 2.22 29.09 0.64
N THR A 33 1.79 28.22 -0.27
CA THR A 33 0.40 27.88 -0.53
C THR A 33 0.24 26.37 -0.60
N CYS A 34 -0.82 25.85 0.03
CA CYS A 34 -1.11 24.42 -0.01
C CYS A 34 -1.35 23.94 -1.46
N PRO A 35 -0.85 22.75 -1.83
CA PRO A 35 -1.09 22.20 -3.16
C PRO A 35 -2.57 21.93 -3.36
N THR A 36 -3.10 22.35 -4.52
CA THR A 36 -4.49 22.09 -4.89
C THR A 36 -4.69 20.60 -5.16
N PRO A 37 -5.67 19.93 -4.51
CA PRO A 37 -5.96 18.52 -4.76
C PRO A 37 -6.25 18.24 -6.24
N VAL A 38 -5.55 17.27 -6.81
CA VAL A 38 -5.79 16.86 -8.21
C VAL A 38 -7.08 16.05 -8.28
N LEU A 39 -8.01 16.48 -9.13
CA LEU A 39 -9.22 15.72 -9.42
C LEU A 39 -8.87 14.46 -10.21
N GLY A 40 -9.61 13.37 -9.99
CA GLY A 40 -9.35 12.13 -10.69
C GLY A 40 -9.78 10.88 -9.94
N ARG A 41 -9.28 9.75 -10.41
CA ARG A 41 -9.48 8.42 -9.83
C ARG A 41 -8.22 7.99 -9.10
N TYR A 42 -8.40 7.37 -7.95
CA TYR A 42 -7.34 6.90 -7.09
C TYR A 42 -7.65 5.49 -6.61
N ALA A 43 -6.64 4.62 -6.67
CA ALA A 43 -6.63 3.38 -5.94
C ALA A 43 -6.00 3.63 -4.58
N VAL A 44 -6.63 3.12 -3.52
CA VAL A 44 -6.14 3.24 -2.14
C VAL A 44 -6.07 1.87 -1.54
N MET A 45 -4.97 1.54 -0.87
CA MET A 45 -4.83 0.31 -0.09
C MET A 45 -4.32 0.68 1.28
N GLY A 46 -4.90 0.11 2.32
CA GLY A 46 -4.54 0.40 3.69
C GLY A 46 -4.63 -0.82 4.57
N MET A 47 -3.79 -0.83 5.60
CA MET A 47 -3.68 -1.90 6.57
C MET A 47 -3.39 -1.32 7.95
N GLY A 48 -3.80 -2.05 8.98
CA GLY A 48 -3.56 -1.68 10.36
C GLY A 48 -4.45 -2.47 11.31
N VAL A 49 -4.91 -1.80 12.37
CA VAL A 49 -5.75 -2.42 13.39
C VAL A 49 -6.91 -1.51 13.80
N GLN A 50 -8.01 -2.14 14.18
CA GLN A 50 -9.15 -1.51 14.86
C GLN A 50 -9.30 -2.10 16.27
N SER A 51 -9.47 -1.24 17.27
CA SER A 51 -9.73 -1.64 18.65
C SER A 51 -11.12 -2.25 18.77
N GLY A 52 -11.19 -3.48 19.30
CA GLY A 52 -12.44 -4.16 19.65
C GLY A 52 -12.68 -4.20 21.15
N SER A 53 -13.76 -4.86 21.57
CA SER A 53 -14.21 -5.01 22.98
C SER A 53 -13.29 -5.86 23.88
N GLY A 54 -12.06 -6.16 23.46
CA GLY A 54 -11.10 -6.92 24.25
C GLY A 54 -9.76 -7.20 23.58
N ARG A 55 -9.67 -7.08 22.25
CA ARG A 55 -8.42 -7.19 21.48
C ARG A 55 -8.43 -6.26 20.27
N ASN A 56 -7.25 -5.91 19.79
CA ASN A 56 -7.10 -5.26 18.49
C ASN A 56 -7.37 -6.28 17.38
N THR A 57 -8.21 -5.89 16.43
CA THR A 57 -8.56 -6.69 15.26
C THR A 57 -7.81 -6.13 14.06
N PRO A 58 -7.03 -6.94 13.33
CA PRO A 58 -6.40 -6.48 12.11
C PRO A 58 -7.42 -6.08 11.07
N THR A 59 -7.13 -4.99 10.38
CA THR A 59 -8.02 -4.43 9.36
C THR A 59 -7.21 -4.10 8.12
N ALA A 60 -7.77 -4.43 6.97
CA ALA A 60 -7.24 -4.03 5.68
C ALA A 60 -8.36 -3.60 4.74
N HIS A 61 -8.05 -2.67 3.85
CA HIS A 61 -9.00 -2.22 2.85
C HIS A 61 -8.34 -1.93 1.50
N VAL A 62 -9.16 -2.01 0.46
CA VAL A 62 -8.86 -1.47 -0.87
C VAL A 62 -10.03 -0.59 -1.30
N LEU A 63 -9.73 0.56 -1.89
CA LEU A 63 -10.71 1.52 -2.39
C LEU A 63 -10.38 1.93 -3.81
N GLU A 64 -11.43 2.12 -4.61
CA GLU A 64 -11.39 3.00 -5.77
C GLU A 64 -12.14 4.28 -5.40
N GLU A 65 -11.45 5.41 -5.34
CA GLU A 65 -12.01 6.71 -4.97
C GLU A 65 -11.90 7.72 -6.11
N ARG A 66 -12.95 8.52 -6.28
CA ARG A 66 -13.03 9.64 -7.23
C ARG A 66 -13.09 10.95 -6.49
N TRP A 67 -12.15 11.84 -6.82
CA TRP A 67 -12.16 13.22 -6.37
C TRP A 67 -12.79 14.08 -7.46
N LEU A 68 -13.88 14.75 -7.10
CA LEU A 68 -14.72 15.54 -7.99
C LEU A 68 -14.62 17.03 -7.63
N THR A 69 -15.15 17.87 -8.50
CA THR A 69 -15.22 19.32 -8.27
C THR A 69 -15.98 19.64 -6.99
N GLY A 70 -15.62 20.77 -6.36
CA GLY A 70 -16.23 21.21 -5.10
C GLY A 70 -15.91 20.31 -3.90
N GLY A 71 -14.85 19.49 -3.98
CA GLY A 71 -14.41 18.62 -2.88
C GLY A 71 -15.31 17.40 -2.67
N LYS A 72 -16.15 17.01 -3.63
CA LYS A 72 -16.99 15.82 -3.50
C LYS A 72 -16.18 14.54 -3.72
N LEU A 73 -16.47 13.52 -2.93
CA LEU A 73 -15.90 12.18 -3.05
C LEU A 73 -16.97 11.17 -3.42
N GLN A 74 -16.60 10.17 -4.22
CA GLN A 74 -17.39 8.98 -4.49
C GLN A 74 -16.45 7.79 -4.62
N GLY A 75 -16.85 6.61 -4.16
CA GLY A 75 -16.00 5.44 -4.35
C GLY A 75 -16.64 4.13 -3.96
N THR A 76 -15.87 3.07 -4.15
CA THR A 76 -16.16 1.71 -3.69
C THR A 76 -15.04 1.26 -2.77
N LEU A 77 -15.40 0.61 -1.68
CA LEU A 77 -14.52 0.10 -0.64
C LEU A 77 -14.80 -1.39 -0.45
N VAL A 78 -13.75 -2.18 -0.36
CA VAL A 78 -13.77 -3.54 0.18
C VAL A 78 -12.87 -3.55 1.41
N GLU A 79 -13.40 -3.99 2.54
CA GLU A 79 -12.72 -4.00 3.83
C GLU A 79 -12.81 -5.37 4.47
N ARG A 80 -11.71 -5.81 5.07
CA ARG A 80 -11.62 -6.97 5.95
C ARG A 80 -11.35 -6.46 7.35
N VAL A 81 -12.20 -6.83 8.30
CA VAL A 81 -12.00 -6.63 9.74
C VAL A 81 -11.85 -8.01 10.36
N GLY A 82 -10.60 -8.42 10.56
CA GLY A 82 -10.23 -9.78 10.92
C GLY A 82 -10.75 -10.78 9.87
N ARG A 83 -11.66 -11.66 10.30
CA ARG A 83 -12.22 -12.74 9.47
C ARG A 83 -13.52 -12.32 8.75
N SER A 84 -13.98 -11.08 8.92
CA SER A 84 -15.20 -10.57 8.31
C SER A 84 -14.89 -9.64 7.15
N GLU A 85 -15.51 -9.89 5.98
CA GLU A 85 -15.43 -9.02 4.81
C GLU A 85 -16.71 -8.20 4.66
N ARG A 86 -16.56 -6.95 4.23
CA ARG A 86 -17.68 -6.09 3.83
C ARG A 86 -17.29 -5.22 2.65
N GLN A 87 -18.27 -4.88 1.83
CA GLN A 87 -18.11 -4.02 0.67
C GLN A 87 -19.23 -2.98 0.62
N ALA A 88 -18.91 -1.76 0.20
CA ALA A 88 -19.89 -0.73 -0.05
C ALA A 88 -19.43 0.30 -1.07
N THR A 89 -20.40 0.96 -1.69
CA THR A 89 -20.19 2.27 -2.32
C THR A 89 -20.40 3.37 -1.29
N TYR A 90 -19.69 4.49 -1.43
CA TYR A 90 -19.80 5.63 -0.53
C TYR A 90 -19.76 6.97 -1.28
N THR A 91 -20.22 7.99 -0.57
CA THR A 91 -20.02 9.39 -0.94
C THR A 91 -19.29 10.11 0.20
N GLY A 92 -18.70 11.26 -0.07
CA GLY A 92 -17.93 11.97 0.94
C GLY A 92 -17.52 13.37 0.54
N VAL A 93 -16.66 13.95 1.36
CA VAL A 93 -16.09 15.29 1.15
C VAL A 93 -14.60 15.29 1.44
N ALA A 94 -13.87 16.06 0.64
CA ALA A 94 -12.46 16.39 0.81
C ALA A 94 -12.33 17.90 1.00
N ARG A 95 -11.62 18.31 2.04
CA ARG A 95 -11.35 19.72 2.34
C ARG A 95 -9.90 19.89 2.76
N MET A 96 -9.25 20.94 2.25
CA MET A 96 -7.90 21.27 2.71
C MET A 96 -7.97 21.70 4.18
N GLY A 97 -7.25 21.00 5.03
CA GLY A 97 -7.13 21.31 6.44
C GLY A 97 -5.98 22.29 6.73
N PRO A 98 -5.75 22.60 8.02
CA PRO A 98 -4.54 23.30 8.43
C PRO A 98 -3.29 22.50 8.04
N SER A 99 -2.15 23.19 7.88
CA SER A 99 -0.86 22.58 7.54
C SER A 99 -0.82 21.81 6.20
N CYS A 100 -1.71 22.16 5.27
CA CYS A 100 -1.75 21.58 3.92
C CYS A 100 -1.99 20.06 3.87
N VAL A 101 -2.71 19.55 4.86
CA VAL A 101 -3.16 18.15 4.91
C VAL A 101 -4.60 18.07 4.45
N LEU A 102 -4.89 17.17 3.51
CA LEU A 102 -6.24 17.01 2.99
C LEU A 102 -7.07 16.15 3.95
N GLN A 103 -8.14 16.72 4.49
CA GLN A 103 -9.09 15.99 5.32
C GLN A 103 -10.15 15.34 4.45
N LEU A 104 -10.35 14.05 4.64
CA LEU A 104 -11.30 13.22 3.91
C LEU A 104 -12.35 12.67 4.88
N GLU A 105 -13.62 12.83 4.54
CA GLU A 105 -14.74 12.22 5.25
C GLU A 105 -15.58 11.39 4.27
N ARG A 106 -15.74 10.10 4.57
CA ARG A 106 -16.52 9.13 3.77
C ARG A 106 -17.75 8.69 4.56
N LYS A 107 -18.90 8.68 3.91
CA LYS A 107 -20.17 8.18 4.44
C LYS A 107 -20.40 6.76 3.96
N LEU A 108 -20.14 5.79 4.83
CA LEU A 108 -20.32 4.36 4.58
C LEU A 108 -21.61 3.86 5.24
N PRO A 109 -22.16 2.72 4.81
CA PRO A 109 -23.35 2.12 5.45
C PRO A 109 -23.16 1.80 6.93
N TRP A 110 -21.93 1.60 7.39
CA TRP A 110 -21.58 1.30 8.78
C TRP A 110 -20.99 2.49 9.54
N GLY A 111 -21.09 3.70 9.00
CA GLY A 111 -20.72 4.93 9.69
C GLY A 111 -19.81 5.85 8.88
N THR A 112 -19.27 6.86 9.56
CA THR A 112 -18.40 7.85 8.94
C THR A 112 -16.94 7.49 9.16
N GLU A 113 -16.20 7.32 8.08
CA GLU A 113 -14.74 7.17 8.11
C GLU A 113 -14.09 8.52 7.85
N ARG A 114 -13.09 8.87 8.67
CA ARG A 114 -12.29 10.07 8.54
C ARG A 114 -10.84 9.69 8.35
N SER A 115 -10.18 10.36 7.40
CA SER A 115 -8.74 10.20 7.20
C SER A 115 -8.11 11.53 6.80
N GLU A 116 -6.80 11.59 6.95
CA GLU A 116 -5.99 12.72 6.52
C GLU A 116 -4.94 12.24 5.53
N ALA A 117 -4.90 12.86 4.35
CA ALA A 117 -3.99 12.52 3.27
C ALA A 117 -2.95 13.62 3.06
N VAL A 118 -1.69 13.21 2.92
CA VAL A 118 -0.60 14.10 2.53
C VAL A 118 -0.51 14.14 1.01
N LEU A 119 -0.47 15.35 0.47
CA LEU A 119 -0.33 15.60 -0.95
C LEU A 119 1.14 15.87 -1.32
N ASP A 120 1.55 15.42 -2.49
CA ASP A 120 2.82 15.85 -3.08
C ASP A 120 2.73 17.30 -3.60
N GLY A 121 3.87 17.85 -4.04
CA GLY A 121 3.92 19.22 -4.61
C GLY A 121 3.10 19.41 -5.89
N LYS A 122 2.48 18.35 -6.44
CA LYS A 122 1.55 18.40 -7.57
C LYS A 122 0.10 18.22 -7.13
N GLY A 123 -0.19 18.11 -5.82
CA GLY A 123 -1.54 17.92 -5.29
C GLY A 123 -2.06 16.49 -5.34
N ARG A 124 -1.20 15.49 -5.55
CA ARG A 124 -1.59 14.07 -5.59
C ARG A 124 -1.41 13.44 -4.21
N PRO A 125 -2.39 12.68 -3.71
CA PRO A 125 -2.21 11.95 -2.46
C PRO A 125 -1.17 10.85 -2.63
N LEU A 126 -0.33 10.66 -1.61
CA LEU A 126 0.62 9.55 -1.55
C LEU A 126 0.31 8.61 -0.39
N TYR A 127 0.07 9.18 0.79
CA TYR A 127 -0.19 8.45 2.02
C TYR A 127 -1.33 9.10 2.79
N SER A 128 -2.09 8.29 3.51
CA SER A 128 -3.06 8.79 4.48
C SER A 128 -3.06 8.01 5.78
N LEU A 129 -3.60 8.63 6.81
CA LEU A 129 -3.80 8.05 8.13
C LEU A 129 -5.29 8.13 8.49
N ASN A 130 -5.84 7.03 8.99
CA ASN A 130 -7.19 7.01 9.53
C ASN A 130 -7.25 7.82 10.85
N ARG A 131 -8.36 8.56 11.05
CA ARG A 131 -8.58 9.46 12.19
C ARG A 131 -9.79 9.06 13.05
N ASN A 132 -10.36 7.88 12.83
CA ASN A 132 -11.41 7.35 13.71
C ASN A 132 -10.79 6.92 15.04
N ALA A 133 -11.48 7.20 16.14
CA ALA A 133 -11.09 6.70 17.46
C ALA A 133 -11.05 5.16 17.44
N GLY A 134 -9.98 4.59 17.99
CA GLY A 134 -9.75 3.14 17.99
C GLY A 134 -9.22 2.57 16.68
N SER A 135 -8.90 3.37 15.66
CA SER A 135 -8.35 2.88 14.40
C SER A 135 -6.93 3.39 14.19
N VAL A 136 -6.00 2.47 13.90
CA VAL A 136 -4.62 2.79 13.51
C VAL A 136 -4.37 2.13 12.16
N ILE A 137 -4.67 2.87 11.08
CA ILE A 137 -4.58 2.38 9.70
C ILE A 137 -3.85 3.41 8.85
N THR A 138 -2.77 2.99 8.21
CA THR A 138 -2.08 3.77 7.18
C THR A 138 -2.50 3.29 5.80
N SER A 139 -2.64 4.20 4.85
CA SER A 139 -2.98 3.85 3.47
C SER A 139 -2.01 4.46 2.46
N ARG A 140 -1.84 3.78 1.33
CA ARG A 140 -1.08 4.21 0.16
C ARG A 140 -2.01 4.50 -1.02
N TRP A 141 -1.73 5.59 -1.71
CA TRP A 141 -2.52 6.09 -2.82
C TRP A 141 -1.79 5.96 -4.14
N LEU A 142 -2.54 5.60 -5.18
CA LEU A 142 -2.05 5.56 -6.56
C LEU A 142 -3.04 6.27 -7.48
N PRO A 143 -2.60 7.28 -8.25
CA PRO A 143 -3.45 7.85 -9.29
C PRO A 143 -3.72 6.81 -10.37
N MET A 144 -4.97 6.77 -10.83
CA MET A 144 -5.43 5.96 -11.95
C MET A 144 -5.69 6.86 -13.16
N ALA A 145 -5.27 6.39 -14.33
CA ALA A 145 -5.59 7.05 -15.58
C ALA A 145 -7.10 6.94 -15.90
N PRO A 146 -7.66 7.88 -16.69
CA PRO A 146 -9.02 7.75 -17.19
C PRO A 146 -9.15 6.56 -18.15
N GLY A 147 -10.39 6.12 -18.37
CA GLY A 147 -10.72 5.00 -19.26
C GLY A 147 -11.13 3.73 -18.51
N SER A 148 -11.48 2.71 -19.30
CA SER A 148 -11.84 1.37 -18.82
C SER A 148 -10.61 0.55 -18.45
N CYS A 149 -10.81 -0.39 -17.53
CA CYS A 149 -9.83 -1.43 -17.23
C CYS A 149 -10.12 -2.65 -18.09
N GLN A 150 -9.05 -3.32 -18.54
CA GLN A 150 -9.12 -4.59 -19.27
C GLN A 150 -8.16 -5.57 -18.61
N VAL A 151 -8.50 -6.86 -18.54
CA VAL A 151 -7.57 -7.87 -17.97
C VAL A 151 -6.24 -7.92 -18.72
N ALA A 152 -6.27 -7.69 -20.04
CA ALA A 152 -5.08 -7.63 -20.89
C ALA A 152 -4.13 -6.48 -20.51
N ASP A 153 -4.59 -5.48 -19.75
CA ASP A 153 -3.74 -4.41 -19.23
C ASP A 153 -2.67 -4.94 -18.25
N LEU A 154 -2.82 -6.16 -17.73
CA LEU A 154 -1.82 -6.84 -16.88
C LEU A 154 -0.84 -7.73 -17.65
N ASN A 155 -1.05 -7.99 -18.95
CA ASN A 155 -0.22 -8.92 -19.73
C ASN A 155 1.28 -8.59 -19.61
N GLY A 156 2.09 -9.56 -19.19
CA GLY A 156 3.52 -9.35 -18.93
C GLY A 156 3.94 -9.82 -17.54
N LEU A 157 5.06 -9.28 -17.08
CA LEU A 157 5.64 -9.61 -15.79
C LEU A 157 5.09 -8.67 -14.70
N VAL A 158 4.68 -9.26 -13.58
CA VAL A 158 4.23 -8.53 -12.40
C VAL A 158 5.01 -9.05 -11.19
N LEU A 159 5.50 -8.14 -10.36
CA LEU A 159 6.30 -8.42 -9.18
C LEU A 159 5.62 -7.87 -7.94
N SER A 160 5.75 -8.56 -6.81
CA SER A 160 5.12 -8.11 -5.57
C SER A 160 5.91 -8.41 -4.32
N SER A 161 5.64 -7.59 -3.30
CA SER A 161 6.09 -7.78 -1.92
C SER A 161 4.93 -7.45 -1.00
N GLN A 162 4.65 -8.38 -0.10
CA GLN A 162 3.42 -8.41 0.67
C GLN A 162 3.75 -8.73 2.11
N VAL A 163 3.04 -8.07 3.02
CA VAL A 163 3.04 -8.39 4.44
C VAL A 163 1.60 -8.48 4.89
N GLY A 164 1.30 -9.50 5.68
CA GLY A 164 -0.05 -9.80 6.10
C GLY A 164 -0.07 -10.54 7.43
N LEU A 165 -1.22 -11.12 7.73
CA LEU A 165 -1.46 -11.85 8.96
C LEU A 165 -2.24 -13.13 8.64
N SER A 166 -1.80 -14.25 9.23
CA SER A 166 -2.54 -15.51 9.23
C SER A 166 -3.13 -15.76 10.62
N TRP A 167 -4.39 -16.19 10.68
CA TRP A 167 -5.05 -16.65 11.88
C TRP A 167 -4.65 -18.10 12.17
N ARG A 168 -3.88 -18.32 13.23
CA ARG A 168 -3.41 -19.65 13.66
C ARG A 168 -3.47 -19.72 15.18
N ASN A 169 -3.83 -20.89 15.71
CA ASN A 169 -3.85 -21.14 17.16
C ASN A 169 -4.62 -20.09 17.98
N GLY A 170 -5.73 -19.56 17.44
CA GLY A 170 -6.56 -18.56 18.12
C GLY A 170 -6.02 -17.14 18.13
N GLY A 171 -5.04 -16.81 17.28
CA GLY A 171 -4.47 -15.46 17.14
C GLY A 171 -3.95 -15.15 15.74
N TRP A 172 -3.75 -13.86 15.47
CA TRP A 172 -3.13 -13.38 14.23
C TRP A 172 -1.62 -13.41 14.35
N SER A 173 -0.95 -14.04 13.38
CA SER A 173 0.51 -14.14 13.29
C SER A 173 0.99 -13.52 11.98
N PRO A 174 2.09 -12.75 11.97
CA PRO A 174 2.64 -12.16 10.75
C PRO A 174 2.97 -13.21 9.68
N ASN A 175 2.70 -12.84 8.44
CA ASN A 175 3.21 -13.54 7.26
C ASN A 175 3.79 -12.52 6.27
N ALA A 176 4.62 -13.03 5.35
CA ALA A 176 5.14 -12.24 4.25
C ALA A 176 5.21 -13.10 2.99
N VAL A 177 4.95 -12.49 1.84
CA VAL A 177 5.00 -13.17 0.54
C VAL A 177 5.64 -12.24 -0.48
N VAL A 178 6.57 -12.76 -1.27
CA VAL A 178 7.04 -12.11 -2.49
C VAL A 178 6.70 -13.00 -3.67
N GLN A 179 6.23 -12.41 -4.77
CA GLN A 179 5.79 -13.18 -5.92
C GLN A 179 6.38 -12.64 -7.22
N ARG A 180 6.55 -13.57 -8.16
CA ARG A 180 6.84 -13.29 -9.56
C ARG A 180 5.75 -13.94 -10.41
N GLU A 181 5.03 -13.11 -11.16
CA GLU A 181 3.85 -13.51 -11.91
C GLU A 181 3.99 -13.22 -13.40
N GLN A 182 3.68 -14.22 -14.21
CA GLN A 182 3.49 -14.06 -15.64
C GLN A 182 2.00 -14.03 -15.96
N TRP A 183 1.55 -12.91 -16.51
CA TRP A 183 0.17 -12.65 -16.87
C TRP A 183 -0.06 -12.75 -18.38
N SER A 184 -1.18 -13.35 -18.76
CA SER A 184 -1.68 -13.40 -20.15
C SER A 184 -3.20 -13.50 -20.17
N ASP A 185 -3.86 -12.44 -20.65
CA ASP A 185 -5.31 -12.34 -20.87
C ASP A 185 -6.14 -12.78 -19.65
N GLY A 186 -5.79 -12.23 -18.50
CA GLY A 186 -6.45 -12.52 -17.23
C GLY A 186 -6.03 -13.83 -16.57
N ARG A 187 -5.22 -14.67 -17.22
CA ARG A 187 -4.60 -15.83 -16.57
C ARG A 187 -3.25 -15.45 -15.98
N VAL A 188 -2.93 -16.06 -14.84
CA VAL A 188 -1.65 -15.89 -14.15
C VAL A 188 -1.00 -17.25 -13.91
N SER A 189 0.32 -17.29 -14.04
CA SER A 189 1.16 -18.36 -13.52
C SER A 189 2.35 -17.74 -12.81
N GLY A 190 2.71 -18.25 -11.65
CA GLY A 190 3.71 -17.59 -10.82
C GLY A 190 4.42 -18.51 -9.86
N VAL A 191 5.37 -17.92 -9.14
CA VAL A 191 6.04 -18.52 -7.99
C VAL A 191 5.92 -17.57 -6.81
N ALA A 192 5.54 -18.11 -5.66
CA ALA A 192 5.47 -17.41 -4.39
C ALA A 192 6.58 -17.90 -3.47
N LEU A 193 7.29 -16.96 -2.84
CA LEU A 193 8.18 -17.22 -1.73
C LEU A 193 7.48 -16.66 -0.49
N SER A 194 7.06 -17.56 0.39
CA SER A 194 6.24 -17.23 1.56
C SER A 194 7.03 -17.44 2.84
N SER A 195 6.73 -16.65 3.86
CA SER A 195 7.20 -16.87 5.23
C SER A 195 6.02 -16.82 6.19
N TYR A 196 5.78 -17.92 6.88
CA TYR A 196 4.75 -18.03 7.93
C TYR A 196 5.44 -18.26 9.26
N SER A 197 5.39 -17.26 10.15
CA SER A 197 6.10 -17.31 11.44
C SER A 197 7.61 -17.62 11.31
N GLY A 198 8.25 -17.14 10.23
CA GLY A 198 9.67 -17.36 9.95
C GLY A 198 10.01 -18.65 9.21
N MET A 199 9.05 -19.56 8.99
CA MET A 199 9.24 -20.75 8.16
C MET A 199 8.99 -20.41 6.70
N GLY A 200 10.01 -20.63 5.87
CA GLY A 200 9.98 -20.34 4.45
C GLY A 200 9.34 -21.47 3.64
N GLU A 201 8.57 -21.09 2.62
CA GLU A 201 7.99 -21.99 1.63
C GLU A 201 8.15 -21.39 0.23
N THR A 202 8.29 -22.24 -0.78
CA THR A 202 8.27 -21.83 -2.18
C THR A 202 7.33 -22.71 -2.96
N ALA A 203 6.33 -22.10 -3.60
CA ALA A 203 5.31 -22.83 -4.34
C ALA A 203 5.03 -22.14 -5.68
N GLY A 204 4.91 -22.96 -6.73
CA GLY A 204 4.31 -22.53 -7.98
C GLY A 204 2.80 -22.45 -7.86
N TYR A 205 2.16 -21.54 -8.59
CA TYR A 205 0.70 -21.41 -8.62
C TYR A 205 0.21 -20.94 -9.98
N SER A 206 -1.09 -21.09 -10.19
CA SER A 206 -1.78 -20.57 -11.37
C SER A 206 -3.16 -20.06 -10.99
N GLY A 207 -3.73 -19.16 -11.80
CA GLY A 207 -5.01 -18.55 -11.50
C GLY A 207 -5.63 -17.77 -12.65
N GLU A 208 -6.76 -17.15 -12.35
CA GLU A 208 -7.54 -16.35 -13.28
C GLU A 208 -8.18 -15.14 -12.57
N LEU A 209 -8.00 -13.96 -13.16
CA LEU A 209 -8.67 -12.72 -12.83
C LEU A 209 -9.89 -12.52 -13.72
N LYS A 210 -11.06 -12.33 -13.09
CA LYS A 210 -12.28 -11.91 -13.77
C LYS A 210 -12.68 -10.53 -13.28
N LEU A 211 -12.69 -9.54 -14.18
CA LEU A 211 -13.17 -8.20 -13.87
C LEU A 211 -14.69 -8.17 -13.80
N ASP A 212 -15.22 -7.36 -12.89
CA ASP A 212 -16.63 -7.03 -12.87
C ASP A 212 -16.98 -6.20 -14.13
N PRO A 213 -18.22 -6.30 -14.63
CA PRO A 213 -18.64 -5.53 -15.80
C PRO A 213 -18.39 -4.03 -15.63
N ASN A 214 -17.71 -3.43 -16.62
CA ASN A 214 -17.43 -1.99 -16.69
C ASN A 214 -16.68 -1.43 -15.46
N SER A 215 -15.87 -2.25 -14.80
CA SER A 215 -15.15 -1.90 -13.57
C SER A 215 -13.66 -2.19 -13.68
N CYS A 216 -12.89 -1.58 -12.78
CA CYS A 216 -11.50 -1.97 -12.51
C CYS A 216 -11.37 -2.99 -11.39
N TRP A 217 -12.48 -3.27 -10.72
CA TRP A 217 -12.55 -4.33 -9.74
C TRP A 217 -12.72 -5.70 -10.39
N GLY A 218 -12.18 -6.73 -9.76
CA GLY A 218 -12.35 -8.12 -10.18
C GLY A 218 -12.06 -9.11 -9.06
N THR A 219 -12.27 -10.39 -9.35
CA THR A 219 -11.95 -11.48 -8.44
C THR A 219 -10.84 -12.32 -9.06
N LEU A 220 -9.76 -12.49 -8.30
CA LEU A 220 -8.65 -13.36 -8.65
C LEU A 220 -8.78 -14.64 -7.83
N ASN A 221 -8.79 -15.77 -8.54
CA ASN A 221 -8.72 -17.08 -7.90
C ASN A 221 -7.43 -17.75 -8.33
N GLU A 222 -6.65 -18.22 -7.37
CA GLU A 222 -5.39 -18.90 -7.58
C GLU A 222 -5.42 -20.28 -6.92
N ARG A 223 -4.59 -21.18 -7.42
CA ARG A 223 -4.34 -22.49 -6.83
C ARG A 223 -2.86 -22.79 -6.90
N ASP A 224 -2.28 -23.15 -5.76
CA ASP A 224 -0.88 -23.54 -5.68
C ASP A 224 -0.66 -25.02 -6.05
N ALA A 225 0.61 -25.40 -6.13
CA ALA A 225 1.03 -26.78 -6.40
C ALA A 225 0.66 -27.78 -5.30
N LEU A 226 0.34 -27.32 -4.08
CA LEU A 226 -0.15 -28.14 -2.98
C LEU A 226 -1.67 -28.33 -3.03
N GLY A 227 -2.33 -27.67 -3.97
CA GLY A 227 -3.78 -27.74 -4.19
C GLY A 227 -4.58 -26.79 -3.32
N VAL A 228 -3.94 -25.88 -2.58
CA VAL A 228 -4.59 -24.83 -1.79
C VAL A 228 -5.11 -23.75 -2.73
N SER A 229 -6.35 -23.36 -2.53
CA SER A 229 -6.99 -22.28 -3.29
C SER A 229 -6.92 -20.98 -2.51
N TYR A 230 -6.61 -19.90 -3.22
CA TYR A 230 -6.60 -18.55 -2.68
C TYR A 230 -7.57 -17.68 -3.46
N ARG A 231 -8.29 -16.82 -2.76
CA ARG A 231 -9.24 -15.90 -3.38
C ARG A 231 -8.98 -14.48 -2.94
N TYR A 232 -8.95 -13.58 -3.91
CA TYR A 232 -8.68 -12.18 -3.68
C TYR A 232 -9.68 -11.29 -4.38
N ARG A 233 -10.06 -10.23 -3.69
CA ARG A 233 -10.72 -9.09 -4.31
C ARG A 233 -9.67 -8.12 -4.84
N THR A 234 -9.71 -7.85 -6.13
CA THR A 234 -8.64 -7.15 -6.86
C THR A 234 -9.12 -5.84 -7.44
N LEU A 235 -8.29 -4.80 -7.37
CA LEU A 235 -8.47 -3.51 -8.05
C LEU A 235 -7.29 -3.27 -9.00
N LEU A 236 -7.56 -3.36 -10.30
CA LEU A 236 -6.58 -3.07 -11.35
C LEU A 236 -6.27 -1.57 -11.39
N VAL A 237 -5.00 -1.20 -11.26
CA VAL A 237 -4.58 0.20 -11.21
C VAL A 237 -4.23 0.67 -12.62
N LYS A 238 -5.21 1.26 -13.30
CA LYS A 238 -5.05 1.75 -14.68
C LYS A 238 -3.95 2.81 -14.79
N GLY A 239 -2.99 2.57 -15.69
CA GLY A 239 -1.99 3.52 -16.16
C GLY A 239 -2.36 4.11 -17.53
N ARG A 240 -1.50 5.00 -18.03
CA ARG A 240 -1.69 5.61 -19.37
C ARG A 240 -1.45 4.62 -20.51
N SER A 241 -0.59 3.62 -20.29
CA SER A 241 -0.12 2.65 -21.30
C SER A 241 -0.30 1.23 -20.79
N GLY A 242 -1.51 0.88 -20.33
CA GLY A 242 -1.80 -0.41 -19.68
C GLY A 242 -2.03 -0.26 -18.17
N ALA A 243 -1.92 -1.35 -17.41
CA ALA A 243 -2.00 -1.32 -15.96
C ALA A 243 -0.64 -0.92 -15.38
N ARG A 244 -0.65 -0.28 -14.22
CA ARG A 244 0.55 -0.12 -13.38
C ARG A 244 0.80 -1.36 -12.50
N GLY A 245 -0.15 -2.29 -12.51
CA GLY A 245 -0.28 -3.40 -11.57
C GLY A 245 -1.68 -3.43 -10.95
N TYR A 246 -1.82 -4.05 -9.78
CA TYR A 246 -3.10 -4.13 -9.07
C TYR A 246 -2.93 -4.15 -7.55
N TYR A 247 -3.93 -3.62 -6.85
CA TYR A 247 -4.13 -3.91 -5.43
C TYR A 247 -4.98 -5.14 -5.28
N TYR A 248 -4.78 -5.90 -4.22
CA TYR A 248 -5.74 -6.91 -3.81
C TYR A 248 -5.95 -6.92 -2.31
N LEU A 249 -7.05 -7.54 -1.91
CA LEU A 249 -7.38 -7.91 -0.54
C LEU A 249 -7.73 -9.40 -0.51
N GLN A 250 -7.05 -10.16 0.33
CA GLN A 250 -7.31 -11.59 0.48
C GLN A 250 -8.65 -11.82 1.17
N SER A 251 -9.47 -12.69 0.56
CA SER A 251 -10.83 -13.01 1.01
C SER A 251 -10.89 -14.30 1.82
N ASP A 252 -9.80 -15.05 1.93
CA ASP A 252 -9.70 -16.26 2.75
C ASP A 252 -9.90 -15.93 4.24
N LEU A 253 -10.70 -16.70 4.98
CA LEU A 253 -11.12 -16.32 6.33
C LEU A 253 -9.94 -16.19 7.30
N ASP A 254 -8.93 -17.03 7.13
CA ASP A 254 -7.80 -17.15 8.07
C ASP A 254 -6.55 -16.43 7.58
N ASP A 255 -6.63 -15.68 6.49
CA ASP A 255 -5.53 -14.86 6.02
C ASP A 255 -6.03 -13.44 5.71
N LEU A 256 -5.27 -12.46 6.16
CA LEU A 256 -5.55 -11.04 5.94
C LEU A 256 -4.28 -10.41 5.38
N THR A 257 -4.27 -10.31 4.05
CA THR A 257 -3.18 -9.70 3.30
C THR A 257 -3.78 -8.69 2.33
N ALA A 258 -3.26 -7.47 2.33
CA ALA A 258 -3.48 -6.53 1.24
C ALA A 258 -2.13 -6.17 0.63
N GLY A 259 -2.04 -6.27 -0.68
CA GLY A 259 -0.78 -6.16 -1.38
C GLY A 259 -0.88 -5.21 -2.57
N TRP A 260 0.29 -4.70 -2.94
CA TRP A 260 0.49 -3.95 -4.17
C TRP A 260 1.44 -4.75 -5.06
N LEU A 261 0.95 -5.11 -6.24
CA LEU A 261 1.79 -5.70 -7.26
C LEU A 261 2.06 -4.67 -8.33
N VAL A 262 3.32 -4.60 -8.74
CA VAL A 262 3.81 -3.65 -9.74
C VAL A 262 4.03 -4.40 -11.04
N ARG A 263 3.53 -3.84 -12.14
CA ARG A 263 3.91 -4.29 -13.47
C ARG A 263 5.30 -3.72 -13.82
N ASP A 264 6.20 -4.59 -14.23
CA ASP A 264 7.53 -4.24 -14.76
C ASP A 264 7.44 -3.77 -16.22
#